data_AF-A0A0T6AT00-F1
#
_entry.id   AF-A0A0T6AT00-F1
#
_cell.length_a   1.000
_cell.length_b   1.000
_cell.length_c   1.000
_cell.angle_alpha   90.00
_cell.angle_beta   90.00
_cell.angle_gamma   90.00
#
_symmetry.space_group_name_H-M   'P 1'
#
loop_
_entity.id
_entity.type
_entity.pdbx_description
1 polymer ?
#
loop_
_entity_poly.entity_id
_entity_poly.type
_entity_poly.pdbx_seq_one_letter_code
_entity_poly.pdbx_strand_id
1 'polypeptide(L)'
;KRYASFRFVICVYPTGTEDVITCPYNMALATKELIKHASCVIPIENRSLLDIVSKQANNKHSIDTMDFIAKCKPFQDMNSIIVNLLLNLTSGSRFSGSLNIDLNEISTNMVPFPNLQFLAAGLSPLTISSDLVKSNKQIREEIFLQTLQKSNQLLKINIAGPKSIILGTTLVGRGDFTLSDMRTYIQRLQKKTCFTSWSARAMKIGLCDVAPIGHHAAMLSLFNTTSMSTLLKNVNSQLMKLYNRKAHTHHYLQVPGFEDYFFQECSETITNSIQSYRDIENIKSIDIPRLTPVGSDISL
;
A
#
# COMPACT_ATOMS: atom_id res chain seq x y z
N LYS A 1 30.85 10.39 -0.75
CA LYS A 1 29.92 10.27 0.40
C LYS A 1 28.50 10.10 -0.14
N ARG A 2 27.98 8.87 -0.26
CA ARG A 2 26.54 8.67 -0.52
C ARG A 2 25.84 8.96 0.81
N TYR A 3 25.07 10.05 0.89
CA TYR A 3 24.25 10.32 2.05
C TYR A 3 23.30 9.14 2.28
N ALA A 4 23.25 8.63 3.51
CA ALA A 4 22.28 7.62 3.95
C ALA A 4 20.89 8.27 4.04
N SER A 5 20.37 8.73 2.91
CA SER A 5 19.02 9.27 2.79
C SER A 5 18.05 8.10 2.58
N PHE A 6 16.95 8.08 3.33
CA PHE A 6 15.86 7.15 3.07
C PHE A 6 15.36 7.34 1.63
N ARG A 7 15.21 6.23 0.90
CA ARG A 7 14.70 6.23 -0.47
C ARG A 7 13.27 5.75 -0.47
N PHE A 8 12.35 6.70 -0.45
CA PHE A 8 10.93 6.45 -0.58
C PHE A 8 10.53 6.42 -2.05
N VAL A 9 9.96 5.31 -2.51
CA VAL A 9 9.60 5.12 -3.93
C VAL A 9 8.12 4.80 -4.06
N ILE A 10 7.46 5.47 -5.00
CA ILE A 10 6.09 5.14 -5.42
C ILE A 10 6.23 4.67 -6.86
N CYS A 11 5.78 3.46 -7.14
CA CYS A 11 5.94 2.85 -8.46
C CYS A 11 4.63 2.27 -8.97
N VAL A 12 4.45 2.33 -10.28
CA VAL A 12 3.26 1.84 -10.97
C VAL A 12 3.60 0.52 -11.64
N TYR A 13 2.90 -0.54 -11.23
CA TYR A 13 2.96 -1.87 -11.80
C TYR A 13 1.98 -1.95 -12.98
N PRO A 14 2.47 -2.26 -14.19
CA PRO A 14 1.63 -2.37 -15.39
C PRO A 14 0.77 -3.66 -15.42
N THR A 15 0.72 -4.41 -14.33
CA THR A 15 0.01 -5.69 -14.22
C THR A 15 -1.44 -5.55 -14.69
N GLY A 16 -1.81 -6.35 -15.69
CA GLY A 16 -3.15 -6.36 -16.27
C GLY A 16 -3.41 -5.30 -17.34
N THR A 17 -2.45 -4.45 -17.69
CA THR A 17 -2.49 -3.48 -18.80
C THR A 17 -1.19 -3.55 -19.60
N GLU A 18 -0.66 -4.76 -19.80
CA GLU A 18 0.64 -4.98 -20.43
C GLU A 18 0.48 -4.90 -21.96
N ASP A 19 0.83 -3.76 -22.55
CA ASP A 19 0.78 -3.58 -24.01
C ASP A 19 2.02 -4.16 -24.72
N VAL A 20 3.13 -4.32 -23.98
CA VAL A 20 4.41 -4.78 -24.48
C VAL A 20 4.73 -6.17 -23.93
N ILE A 21 5.05 -7.11 -24.82
CA ILE A 21 5.34 -8.52 -24.48
C ILE A 21 6.55 -8.71 -23.55
N THR A 22 7.50 -7.79 -23.54
CA THR A 22 8.69 -7.82 -22.67
C THR A 22 8.44 -7.18 -21.29
N CYS A 23 7.24 -6.65 -21.04
CA CYS A 23 6.87 -5.97 -19.81
C CYS A 23 7.20 -6.77 -18.52
N PRO A 24 6.95 -8.10 -18.45
CA PRO A 24 7.31 -8.88 -17.26
C PRO A 24 8.81 -8.87 -16.91
N TYR A 25 9.70 -8.84 -17.92
CA TYR A 25 11.14 -8.74 -17.67
C TYR A 25 11.49 -7.38 -17.05
N ASN A 26 11.01 -6.29 -17.65
CA ASN A 26 11.24 -4.93 -17.15
C ASN A 26 10.70 -4.76 -15.73
N MET A 27 9.49 -5.27 -15.47
CA MET A 27 8.84 -5.21 -14.17
C MET A 27 9.64 -5.97 -13.10
N ALA A 28 10.11 -7.18 -13.40
CA ALA A 28 10.87 -7.99 -12.46
C ALA A 28 12.26 -7.40 -12.19
N LEU A 29 12.99 -6.99 -13.23
CA LEU A 29 14.30 -6.36 -13.10
C LEU A 29 14.20 -5.04 -12.30
N ALA A 30 13.18 -4.22 -12.56
CA ALA A 30 12.92 -3.02 -11.75
C ALA A 30 12.58 -3.38 -10.30
N THR A 31 11.78 -4.43 -10.07
CA THR A 31 11.43 -4.89 -8.72
C THR A 31 12.66 -5.37 -7.93
N LYS A 32 13.62 -6.05 -8.58
CA LYS A 32 14.90 -6.42 -7.97
C LYS A 32 15.67 -5.20 -7.48
N GLU A 33 15.77 -4.16 -8.31
CA GLU A 33 16.46 -2.91 -7.94
C GLU A 33 15.73 -2.18 -6.79
N LEU A 34 14.39 -2.18 -6.79
CA LEU A 34 13.61 -1.66 -5.67
C LEU A 34 13.92 -2.42 -4.38
N ILE A 35 13.95 -3.75 -4.39
CA ILE A 35 14.28 -4.57 -3.23
C ILE A 35 15.69 -4.24 -2.69
N LYS A 36 16.67 -4.05 -3.57
CA LYS A 36 18.07 -3.80 -3.17
C LYS A 36 18.33 -2.38 -2.69
N HIS A 37 17.59 -1.39 -3.19
CA HIS A 37 18.00 0.01 -3.08
C HIS A 37 16.95 0.95 -2.50
N ALA A 38 15.67 0.60 -2.49
CA ALA A 38 14.67 1.40 -1.81
C ALA A 38 14.69 1.12 -0.30
N SER A 39 14.19 2.09 0.48
CA SER A 39 13.93 1.93 1.91
C SER A 39 12.46 1.62 2.19
N CYS A 40 11.58 2.15 1.33
CA CYS A 40 10.14 1.96 1.39
C CYS A 40 9.56 2.11 -0.02
N VAL A 41 8.66 1.18 -0.40
CA VAL A 41 8.04 1.15 -1.72
C VAL A 41 6.53 1.10 -1.58
N ILE A 42 5.81 2.01 -2.24
CA ILE A 42 4.35 1.92 -2.39
C ILE A 42 4.05 1.48 -3.83
N PRO A 43 3.79 0.18 -4.06
CA PRO A 43 3.36 -0.32 -5.36
C PRO A 43 1.89 0.07 -5.62
N ILE A 44 1.63 0.54 -6.84
CA ILE A 44 0.29 0.86 -7.36
C ILE A 44 0.06 0.00 -8.59
N GLU A 45 -1.06 -0.71 -8.66
CA GLU A 45 -1.41 -1.53 -9.83
C GLU A 45 -2.34 -0.79 -10.79
N ASN A 46 -1.98 -0.73 -12.07
CA ASN A 46 -2.85 -0.16 -13.12
C ASN A 46 -4.22 -0.84 -13.16
N ARG A 47 -4.26 -2.17 -13.01
CA ARG A 47 -5.54 -2.89 -12.96
C ARG A 47 -6.44 -2.42 -11.81
N SER A 48 -5.88 -2.10 -10.64
CA SER A 48 -6.64 -1.57 -9.51
C SER A 48 -7.16 -0.17 -9.80
N LEU A 49 -6.33 0.69 -10.41
CA LEU A 49 -6.72 2.03 -10.82
C LEU A 49 -7.85 2.01 -11.85
N LEU A 50 -7.78 1.13 -12.85
CA LEU A 50 -8.85 0.94 -13.85
C LEU A 50 -10.16 0.48 -13.20
N ASP A 51 -10.09 -0.46 -12.27
CA ASP A 51 -11.26 -0.95 -11.54
C ASP A 51 -11.89 0.15 -10.67
N ILE A 52 -11.08 1.06 -10.12
CA ILE A 52 -11.57 2.23 -9.40
C ILE A 52 -12.24 3.21 -10.38
N VAL A 53 -11.54 3.62 -11.44
CA VAL A 53 -12.04 4.60 -12.42
C VAL A 53 -13.36 4.13 -13.06
N SER A 54 -13.45 2.86 -13.45
CA SER A 54 -14.68 2.28 -14.01
C SER A 54 -15.85 2.33 -13.03
N LYS A 55 -15.62 2.10 -11.74
CA LYS A 55 -16.65 2.28 -10.70
C LYS A 55 -17.05 3.75 -10.53
N GLN A 56 -16.10 4.68 -10.60
CA GLN A 56 -16.41 6.11 -10.52
C GLN A 56 -17.26 6.57 -11.68
N ALA A 57 -16.98 6.09 -12.90
CA ALA A 57 -17.75 6.39 -14.09
C ALA A 57 -19.21 5.92 -13.94
N ASN A 58 -19.41 4.69 -13.45
CA ASN A 58 -20.76 4.14 -13.22
C ASN A 58 -21.56 4.92 -12.17
N ASN A 59 -20.91 5.54 -11.18
CA ASN A 59 -21.56 6.29 -10.11
C ASN A 59 -21.86 7.76 -10.46
N LYS A 60 -21.24 8.34 -11.50
CA LYS A 60 -21.28 9.79 -11.78
C LYS A 60 -22.42 10.27 -12.70
N HIS A 61 -23.16 9.39 -13.42
CA HIS A 61 -24.52 9.60 -13.99
C HIS A 61 -24.79 8.61 -15.14
N SER A 62 -26.08 8.32 -15.38
CA SER A 62 -26.70 7.99 -16.67
C SER A 62 -26.41 9.09 -17.72
N ILE A 63 -25.17 9.10 -18.19
CA ILE A 63 -24.68 9.75 -19.41
C ILE A 63 -24.07 8.59 -20.19
N ASP A 64 -24.45 8.45 -21.46
CA ASP A 64 -24.00 7.36 -22.31
C ASP A 64 -22.50 7.13 -22.11
N THR A 65 -22.15 5.91 -21.69
CA THR A 65 -20.79 5.46 -21.39
C THR A 65 -19.81 5.80 -22.52
N MET A 66 -20.30 5.92 -23.74
CA MET A 66 -19.56 6.34 -24.93
C MET A 66 -19.03 7.79 -24.88
N ASP A 67 -19.77 8.76 -24.33
CA ASP A 67 -19.38 10.18 -24.34
C ASP A 67 -18.35 10.55 -23.25
N PHE A 68 -18.32 9.81 -22.13
CA PHE A 68 -17.26 9.94 -21.12
C PHE A 68 -15.96 9.27 -21.58
N ILE A 69 -16.05 8.08 -22.20
CA ILE A 69 -14.90 7.37 -22.80
C ILE A 69 -14.28 8.20 -23.94
N ALA A 70 -15.07 8.97 -24.69
CA ALA A 70 -14.58 9.87 -25.73
C ALA A 70 -13.87 11.13 -25.20
N LYS A 71 -14.12 11.55 -23.95
CA LYS A 71 -13.52 12.77 -23.33
C LYS A 71 -12.40 12.49 -22.34
N CYS A 72 -12.33 11.31 -21.73
CA CYS A 72 -11.25 10.98 -20.80
C CYS A 72 -9.98 10.56 -21.56
N LYS A 73 -8.92 11.36 -21.44
CA LYS A 73 -7.59 10.95 -21.88
C LYS A 73 -7.18 9.70 -21.08
N PRO A 74 -6.80 8.57 -21.71
CA PRO A 74 -6.78 7.22 -21.12
C PRO A 74 -5.88 6.97 -19.88
N PHE A 75 -5.22 8.00 -19.33
CA PHE A 75 -4.47 7.91 -18.08
C PHE A 75 -4.74 9.06 -17.10
N GLN A 76 -5.50 10.08 -17.50
CA GLN A 76 -5.71 11.28 -16.68
C GLN A 76 -6.48 10.96 -15.39
N ASP A 77 -7.52 10.13 -15.47
CA ASP A 77 -8.32 9.74 -14.30
C ASP A 77 -7.52 8.84 -13.34
N MET A 78 -6.77 7.88 -13.88
CA MET A 78 -5.88 7.03 -13.09
C MET A 78 -4.79 7.87 -12.39
N ASN A 79 -4.18 8.80 -13.11
CA ASN A 79 -3.17 9.71 -12.56
C ASN A 79 -3.78 10.63 -11.50
N SER A 80 -5.04 11.04 -11.64
CA SER A 80 -5.72 11.86 -10.63
C SER A 80 -5.84 11.13 -9.29
N ILE A 81 -6.05 9.81 -9.30
CA ILE A 81 -6.04 8.97 -8.10
C ILE A 81 -4.64 8.94 -7.46
N ILE A 82 -3.58 8.76 -8.27
CA ILE A 82 -2.19 8.76 -7.79
C ILE A 82 -1.82 10.14 -7.21
N VAL A 83 -2.24 11.23 -7.86
CA VAL A 83 -2.03 12.59 -7.35
C VAL A 83 -2.76 12.76 -6.01
N ASN A 84 -3.98 12.25 -5.86
CA ASN A 84 -4.69 12.32 -4.58
C ASN A 84 -3.95 11.51 -3.49
N LEU A 85 -3.40 10.34 -3.79
CA LEU A 85 -2.52 9.60 -2.88
C LEU A 85 -1.34 10.48 -2.43
N LEU A 86 -0.62 11.09 -3.36
CA LEU A 86 0.54 11.95 -3.09
C LEU A 86 0.16 13.17 -2.24
N LEU A 87 -0.97 13.79 -2.53
CA LEU A 87 -1.48 14.93 -1.77
C LEU A 87 -1.82 14.54 -0.33
N ASN A 88 -2.40 13.36 -0.11
CA ASN A 88 -2.67 12.87 1.24
C ASN A 88 -1.39 12.50 1.98
N LEU A 89 -0.48 11.79 1.32
CA LEU A 89 0.80 11.36 1.89
C LEU A 89 1.66 12.54 2.34
N THR A 90 1.73 13.60 1.55
CA THR A 90 2.54 14.81 1.85
C THR A 90 1.81 15.86 2.68
N SER A 91 0.57 15.60 3.09
CA SER A 91 -0.26 16.61 3.76
C SER A 91 0.32 17.10 5.09
N GLY A 92 0.85 16.18 5.90
CA GLY A 92 1.43 16.49 7.22
C GLY A 92 2.68 17.37 7.17
N SER A 93 3.36 17.46 6.02
CA SER A 93 4.49 18.37 5.82
C SER A 93 4.07 19.72 5.22
N ARG A 94 2.91 19.77 4.55
CA ARG A 94 2.45 20.96 3.81
C ARG A 94 1.46 21.82 4.60
N PHE A 95 0.74 21.22 5.54
CA PHE A 95 -0.32 21.86 6.30
C PHE A 95 -0.15 21.61 7.78
N SER A 96 -0.67 22.53 8.59
CA SER A 96 -0.77 22.32 10.03
C SER A 96 -1.75 21.18 10.34
N GLY A 97 -1.46 20.48 11.42
CA GLY A 97 -2.26 19.36 11.87
C GLY A 97 -2.01 19.08 13.34
N SER A 98 -3.02 18.50 13.98
CA SER A 98 -2.94 18.06 15.37
C SER A 98 -1.87 16.97 15.60
N LEU A 99 -1.53 16.19 14.56
CA LEU A 99 -0.51 15.15 14.63
C LEU A 99 0.18 14.97 13.27
N ASN A 100 1.36 15.55 13.11
CA ASN A 100 2.10 15.44 11.85
C ASN A 100 2.86 14.11 11.78
N ILE A 101 2.91 13.53 10.59
CA ILE A 101 3.74 12.36 10.26
C ILE A 101 4.81 12.82 9.27
N ASP A 102 6.07 12.49 9.57
CA ASP A 102 7.17 12.62 8.60
C ASP A 102 7.26 11.38 7.71
N LEU A 103 7.67 11.55 6.46
CA LEU A 103 7.88 10.44 5.52
C LEU A 103 8.98 9.49 6.01
N ASN A 104 9.99 10.01 6.70
CA ASN A 104 11.02 9.18 7.32
C ASN A 104 10.46 8.32 8.47
N GLU A 105 9.46 8.82 9.19
CA GLU A 105 8.76 8.04 10.22
C GLU A 105 7.95 6.90 9.61
N ILE A 106 7.34 7.13 8.43
CA ILE A 106 6.67 6.05 7.68
C ILE A 106 7.70 4.97 7.36
N SER A 107 8.85 5.32 6.79
CA SER A 107 9.88 4.32 6.44
C SER A 107 10.42 3.57 7.67
N THR A 108 10.67 4.26 8.79
CA THR A 108 11.29 3.64 9.97
C THR A 108 10.30 2.81 10.80
N ASN A 109 9.02 3.19 10.87
CA ASN A 109 8.03 2.48 11.69
C ASN A 109 7.26 1.40 10.93
N MET A 110 7.11 1.56 9.60
CA MET A 110 6.33 0.61 8.79
C MET A 110 7.17 -0.54 8.25
N VAL A 111 8.49 -0.36 8.11
CA VAL A 111 9.39 -1.34 7.52
C VAL A 111 10.29 -1.91 8.62
N PRO A 112 9.89 -3.00 9.30
CA PRO A 112 10.68 -3.59 10.38
C PRO A 112 11.95 -4.27 9.85
N PHE A 113 11.93 -4.74 8.60
CA PHE A 113 13.04 -5.46 7.97
C PHE A 113 13.25 -4.94 6.54
N PRO A 114 14.50 -4.74 6.07
CA PRO A 114 14.80 -4.16 4.76
C PRO A 114 14.16 -4.90 3.56
N ASN A 115 14.02 -6.23 3.65
CA ASN A 115 13.44 -7.04 2.57
C ASN A 115 11.89 -6.99 2.52
N LEU A 116 11.26 -6.33 3.49
CA LEU A 116 9.80 -6.27 3.68
C LEU A 116 9.30 -4.83 3.61
N GLN A 117 9.73 -4.13 2.57
CA GLN A 117 9.60 -2.67 2.45
C GLN A 117 8.40 -2.20 1.61
N PHE A 118 7.56 -3.13 1.15
CA PHE A 118 6.42 -2.80 0.30
C PHE A 118 5.16 -2.52 1.15
N LEU A 119 4.53 -1.37 0.90
CA LEU A 119 3.33 -0.91 1.60
C LEU A 119 2.14 -0.80 0.65
N ALA A 120 1.03 -1.44 0.98
CA ALA A 120 -0.21 -1.25 0.25
C ALA A 120 -0.92 0.03 0.72
N ALA A 121 -1.42 0.81 -0.24
CA ALA A 121 -2.14 2.04 0.02
C ALA A 121 -3.64 1.87 -0.26
N GLY A 122 -4.47 2.34 0.67
CA GLY A 122 -5.91 2.49 0.53
C GLY A 122 -6.31 3.96 0.65
N LEU A 123 -7.26 4.40 -0.18
CA LEU A 123 -7.67 5.80 -0.24
C LEU A 123 -9.19 5.92 -0.13
N SER A 124 -9.64 6.90 0.65
CA SER A 124 -11.05 7.25 0.73
C SER A 124 -11.21 8.73 1.10
N PRO A 125 -12.21 9.46 0.58
CA PRO A 125 -13.10 9.04 -0.49
C PRO A 125 -12.39 9.03 -1.85
N LEU A 126 -12.80 8.11 -2.73
CA LEU A 126 -12.33 8.09 -4.13
C LEU A 126 -13.24 8.93 -5.05
N THR A 127 -14.51 9.10 -4.66
CA THR A 127 -15.52 9.90 -5.35
C THR A 127 -16.02 11.01 -4.44
N ILE A 128 -16.38 12.15 -5.02
CA ILE A 128 -17.18 13.15 -4.31
C ILE A 128 -18.58 12.55 -4.13
N SER A 129 -18.88 12.04 -2.93
CA SER A 129 -20.25 11.68 -2.59
C SER A 129 -20.95 12.93 -2.10
N SER A 130 -22.05 13.29 -2.75
CA SER A 130 -22.93 14.43 -2.39
C SER A 130 -24.04 14.01 -1.43
N ASP A 131 -23.78 13.06 -0.53
CA ASP A 131 -24.79 12.57 0.42
C ASP A 131 -25.04 13.62 1.52
N LEU A 132 -25.92 14.57 1.23
CA LEU A 132 -26.36 15.66 2.12
C LEU A 132 -27.11 15.19 3.39
N VAL A 133 -27.36 13.88 3.55
CA VAL A 133 -28.23 13.32 4.61
C VAL A 133 -27.44 12.69 5.76
N LYS A 134 -26.14 12.42 5.61
CA LYS A 134 -25.35 11.74 6.64
C LYS A 134 -24.76 12.74 7.64
N SER A 135 -24.78 12.39 8.93
CA SER A 135 -24.06 13.17 9.95
C SER A 135 -22.54 13.09 9.72
N ASN A 136 -21.80 14.13 10.08
CA ASN A 136 -20.33 14.16 9.92
C ASN A 136 -19.64 12.93 10.54
N LYS A 137 -20.12 12.45 11.69
CA LYS A 137 -19.59 11.25 12.35
C LYS A 137 -19.76 9.98 11.50
N GLN A 138 -20.93 9.79 10.88
CA GLN A 138 -21.19 8.65 9.99
C GLN A 138 -20.32 8.72 8.74
N ILE A 139 -20.12 9.91 8.19
CA ILE A 139 -19.25 10.12 7.02
C ILE A 139 -17.80 9.73 7.35
N ARG A 140 -17.26 10.14 8.50
CA ARG A 140 -15.90 9.77 8.91
C ARG A 140 -15.72 8.26 9.09
N GLU A 141 -16.73 7.62 9.69
CA GLU A 141 -16.72 6.17 9.88
C GLU A 141 -16.79 5.42 8.55
N GLU A 142 -17.63 5.89 7.63
CA GLU A 142 -17.72 5.35 6.27
C GLU A 142 -16.41 5.51 5.51
N ILE A 143 -15.77 6.68 5.58
CA ILE A 143 -14.45 6.94 4.98
C ILE A 143 -13.45 5.90 5.48
N PHE A 144 -13.34 5.71 6.79
CA PHE A 144 -12.46 4.70 7.37
C PHE A 144 -12.77 3.28 6.86
N LEU A 145 -14.03 2.85 6.91
CA LEU A 145 -14.41 1.51 6.45
C LEU A 145 -14.10 1.30 4.96
N GLN A 146 -14.33 2.32 4.14
CA GLN A 146 -14.01 2.31 2.72
C GLN A 146 -12.50 2.20 2.47
N THR A 147 -11.63 2.82 3.30
CA THR A 147 -10.16 2.64 3.16
C THR A 147 -9.68 1.21 3.41
N LEU A 148 -10.51 0.32 3.97
CA LEU A 148 -10.18 -1.10 4.19
C LEU A 148 -10.77 -2.01 3.11
N GLN A 149 -11.71 -1.50 2.31
CA GLN A 149 -12.33 -2.28 1.24
C GLN A 149 -11.34 -2.52 0.11
N LYS A 150 -11.39 -3.73 -0.47
CA LYS A 150 -10.57 -4.12 -1.63
C LYS A 150 -10.81 -3.22 -2.84
N SER A 151 -12.00 -2.64 -2.96
CA SER A 151 -12.36 -1.73 -4.05
C SER A 151 -11.57 -0.43 -4.04
N ASN A 152 -11.07 -0.03 -2.87
CA ASN A 152 -10.43 1.26 -2.66
C ASN A 152 -8.92 1.12 -2.38
N GLN A 153 -8.39 -0.11 -2.47
CA GLN A 153 -6.96 -0.35 -2.45
C GLN A 153 -6.38 -0.06 -3.83
N LEU A 154 -5.20 0.57 -3.84
CA LEU A 154 -4.43 0.82 -5.06
C LEU A 154 -3.65 -0.42 -5.52
N LEU A 155 -3.72 -1.50 -4.74
CA LEU A 155 -3.11 -2.80 -4.99
C LEU A 155 -4.12 -3.92 -4.65
N LYS A 156 -4.26 -4.92 -5.52
CA LYS A 156 -5.13 -6.09 -5.32
C LYS A 156 -4.53 -7.08 -4.34
N ILE A 157 -4.46 -6.69 -3.07
CA ILE A 157 -4.10 -7.58 -1.97
C ILE A 157 -5.23 -7.69 -0.95
N ASN A 158 -5.26 -8.82 -0.24
CA ASN A 158 -6.23 -9.04 0.81
C ASN A 158 -5.65 -8.72 2.19
N ILE A 159 -5.74 -7.46 2.59
CA ILE A 159 -5.21 -6.98 3.88
C ILE A 159 -5.81 -7.76 5.06
N ALA A 160 -7.12 -8.05 5.01
CA ALA A 160 -7.87 -8.79 6.03
C ALA A 160 -8.04 -10.29 5.70
N GLY A 161 -7.12 -10.88 4.93
CA GLY A 161 -7.14 -12.32 4.67
C GLY A 161 -6.87 -13.16 5.93
N PRO A 162 -7.35 -14.41 5.99
CA PRO A 162 -7.21 -15.27 7.19
C PRO A 162 -5.75 -15.57 7.55
N LYS A 163 -4.83 -15.52 6.59
CA LYS A 163 -3.39 -15.67 6.80
C LYS A 163 -2.60 -14.36 6.69
N SER A 164 -3.28 -13.24 6.43
CA SER A 164 -2.62 -11.95 6.25
C SER A 164 -2.24 -11.39 7.63
N ILE A 165 -0.95 -11.20 7.87
CA ILE A 165 -0.43 -10.58 9.09
C ILE A 165 0.09 -9.20 8.75
N ILE A 166 -0.34 -8.21 9.53
CA ILE A 166 0.08 -6.81 9.39
C ILE A 166 1.35 -6.58 10.22
N LEU A 167 2.40 -6.13 9.55
CA LEU A 167 3.72 -5.78 10.09
C LEU A 167 3.78 -4.33 10.59
N GLY A 168 2.97 -3.45 10.02
CA GLY A 168 2.89 -2.04 10.38
C GLY A 168 1.71 -1.38 9.67
N THR A 169 1.09 -0.40 10.33
CA THR A 169 -0.03 0.39 9.80
C THR A 169 0.16 1.87 10.07
N THR A 170 -0.13 2.69 9.08
CA THR A 170 -0.28 4.13 9.24
C THR A 170 -1.65 4.57 8.74
N LEU A 171 -2.36 5.38 9.51
CA LEU A 171 -3.60 6.03 9.10
C LEU A 171 -3.42 7.54 9.10
N VAL A 172 -3.56 8.18 7.95
CA VAL A 172 -3.49 9.64 7.81
C VAL A 172 -4.90 10.17 7.53
N GLY A 173 -5.49 10.85 8.50
CA GLY A 173 -6.76 11.57 8.37
C GLY A 173 -6.53 13.04 8.02
N ARG A 174 -7.33 13.56 7.08
CA ARG A 174 -7.34 14.96 6.68
C ARG A 174 -8.73 15.57 6.82
N GLY A 175 -8.80 16.80 7.31
CA GLY A 175 -10.05 17.54 7.51
C GLY A 175 -10.66 17.27 8.88
N ASP A 176 -11.98 17.14 8.94
CA ASP A 176 -12.70 16.86 10.18
C ASP A 176 -12.37 15.43 10.65
N PHE A 177 -11.32 15.25 11.44
CA PHE A 177 -11.01 14.01 12.16
C PHE A 177 -10.50 14.34 13.56
N THR A 178 -11.05 13.65 14.55
CA THR A 178 -10.58 13.78 15.94
C THR A 178 -9.68 12.61 16.33
N LEU A 179 -8.80 12.84 17.31
CA LEU A 179 -7.96 11.76 17.86
C LEU A 179 -8.80 10.63 18.47
N SER A 180 -9.95 10.96 19.05
CA SER A 180 -10.90 9.97 19.59
C SER A 180 -11.44 9.05 18.49
N ASP A 181 -11.82 9.61 17.33
CA ASP A 181 -12.28 8.83 16.19
C ASP A 181 -11.18 7.86 15.71
N MET A 182 -9.95 8.34 15.56
CA MET A 182 -8.81 7.52 15.14
C MET A 182 -8.53 6.36 16.10
N ARG A 183 -8.64 6.59 17.42
CA ARG A 183 -8.51 5.52 18.44
C ARG A 183 -9.59 4.45 18.28
N THR A 184 -10.84 4.84 18.04
CA THR A 184 -11.94 3.90 17.78
C THR A 184 -11.69 3.11 16.49
N TYR A 185 -11.21 3.74 15.43
CA TYR A 185 -10.89 3.07 14.17
C TYR A 185 -9.75 2.07 14.31
N ILE A 186 -8.70 2.42 15.05
CA ILE A 186 -7.60 1.53 15.43
C ILE A 186 -8.11 0.27 16.15
N GLN A 187 -8.97 0.44 17.15
CA GLN A 187 -9.53 -0.70 17.88
C GLN A 187 -10.36 -1.62 16.97
N ARG A 188 -11.09 -1.04 16.01
CA ARG A 188 -11.87 -1.82 15.03
C ARG A 188 -10.99 -2.53 14.02
N LEU A 189 -9.89 -1.91 13.61
CA LEU A 189 -8.90 -2.54 12.74
C LEU A 189 -8.26 -3.75 13.45
N GLN A 190 -7.81 -3.58 14.69
CA GLN A 190 -7.26 -4.65 15.54
C GLN A 190 -8.21 -5.84 15.70
N LYS A 191 -9.53 -5.61 15.73
CA LYS A 191 -10.53 -6.68 15.80
C LYS A 191 -10.74 -7.42 14.47
N LYS A 192 -10.51 -6.75 13.33
CA LYS A 192 -10.79 -7.30 11.99
C LYS A 192 -9.58 -7.96 11.33
N THR A 193 -8.37 -7.58 11.71
CA THR A 193 -7.13 -8.01 11.04
C THR A 193 -6.11 -8.56 12.04
N CYS A 194 -5.27 -9.48 11.58
CA CYS A 194 -4.20 -10.04 12.39
C CYS A 194 -2.97 -9.13 12.35
N PHE A 195 -2.36 -8.91 13.51
CA PHE A 195 -1.15 -8.11 13.67
C PHE A 195 -0.04 -8.96 14.29
N THR A 196 1.21 -8.57 14.03
CA THR A 196 2.34 -9.09 14.81
C THR A 196 2.29 -8.59 16.26
N SER A 197 3.04 -9.24 17.15
CA SER A 197 3.07 -8.90 18.58
C SER A 197 3.52 -7.45 18.85
N TRP A 198 4.38 -6.89 18.00
CA TRP A 198 4.85 -5.51 18.11
C TRP A 198 3.98 -4.50 17.36
N SER A 199 3.44 -4.86 16.18
CA SER A 199 2.74 -3.91 15.30
C SER A 199 1.36 -3.50 15.80
N ALA A 200 0.68 -4.36 16.56
CA ALA A 200 -0.68 -4.10 17.04
C ALA A 200 -0.78 -2.80 17.85
N ARG A 201 0.25 -2.47 18.65
CA ARG A 201 0.27 -1.26 19.51
C ARG A 201 1.04 -0.09 18.90
N ALA A 202 1.78 -0.30 17.83
CA ALA A 202 2.70 0.67 17.24
C ALA A 202 2.16 1.35 15.96
N MET A 203 0.83 1.37 15.79
CA MET A 203 0.22 2.01 14.62
C MET A 203 0.41 3.52 14.65
N LYS A 204 0.78 4.08 13.50
CA LYS A 204 1.00 5.52 13.34
C LYS A 204 -0.27 6.22 12.87
N ILE A 205 -0.50 7.41 13.41
CA ILE A 205 -1.65 8.25 13.13
C ILE A 205 -1.13 9.59 12.64
N GLY A 206 -1.62 10.06 11.50
CA GLY A 206 -1.42 11.42 11.03
C GLY A 206 -2.76 12.12 11.02
N LEU A 207 -2.81 13.36 11.51
CA LEU A 207 -4.00 14.21 11.51
C LEU A 207 -3.62 15.56 10.96
N CYS A 208 -4.23 15.91 9.82
CA CYS A 208 -4.12 17.22 9.19
C CYS A 208 -5.47 17.93 9.24
N ASP A 209 -5.50 19.17 9.72
CA ASP A 209 -6.75 19.89 9.93
C ASP A 209 -7.34 20.40 8.59
N VAL A 210 -6.49 20.51 7.55
CA VAL A 210 -6.89 20.99 6.22
C VAL A 210 -7.45 19.85 5.37
N ALA A 211 -8.75 19.90 5.11
CA ALA A 211 -9.45 18.96 4.23
C ALA A 211 -8.98 19.08 2.76
N PRO A 212 -9.08 18.01 1.95
CA PRO A 212 -8.88 18.11 0.50
C PRO A 212 -9.96 18.96 -0.17
N ILE A 213 -9.62 19.54 -1.33
CA ILE A 213 -10.56 20.34 -2.11
C ILE A 213 -11.74 19.46 -2.54
N GLY A 214 -12.97 19.92 -2.28
CA GLY A 214 -14.20 19.22 -2.65
C GLY A 214 -14.66 18.14 -1.66
N HIS A 215 -13.97 17.97 -0.53
CA HIS A 215 -14.34 16.99 0.50
C HIS A 215 -14.23 17.58 1.91
N HIS A 216 -15.11 17.15 2.83
CA HIS A 216 -15.01 17.53 4.25
C HIS A 216 -13.92 16.75 5.00
N ALA A 217 -13.65 15.52 4.57
CA ALA A 217 -12.70 14.63 5.20
C ALA A 217 -12.14 13.64 4.18
N ALA A 218 -10.90 13.20 4.37
CA ALA A 218 -10.30 12.11 3.62
C ALA A 218 -9.30 11.32 4.48
N MET A 219 -9.10 10.06 4.14
CA MET A 219 -8.17 9.17 4.82
C MET A 219 -7.33 8.40 3.83
N LEU A 220 -6.03 8.36 4.12
CA LEU A 220 -5.05 7.47 3.50
C LEU A 220 -4.66 6.42 4.53
N SER A 221 -4.76 5.15 4.14
CA SER A 221 -4.27 4.02 4.92
C SER A 221 -3.06 3.40 4.22
N LEU A 222 -2.01 3.11 4.99
CA LEU A 222 -0.83 2.39 4.53
C LEU A 222 -0.68 1.12 5.37
N PHE A 223 -0.49 -0.01 4.71
CA PHE A 223 -0.35 -1.31 5.36
C PHE A 223 0.89 -2.05 4.85
N ASN A 224 1.78 -2.41 5.76
CA ASN A 224 2.78 -3.44 5.49
C ASN A 224 2.18 -4.79 5.89
N THR A 225 2.03 -5.72 4.93
CA THR A 225 1.35 -7.00 5.17
C THR A 225 2.07 -8.16 4.50
N THR A 226 1.98 -9.35 5.10
CA THR A 226 2.52 -10.60 4.50
C THR A 226 1.85 -10.98 3.18
N SER A 227 0.62 -10.47 2.95
CA SER A 227 -0.08 -10.60 1.67
C SER A 227 0.68 -9.96 0.50
N MET A 228 1.64 -9.07 0.75
CA MET A 228 2.49 -8.51 -0.30
C MET A 228 3.33 -9.58 -1.04
N SER A 229 3.53 -10.75 -0.42
CA SER A 229 4.13 -11.90 -1.10
C SER A 229 3.35 -12.32 -2.35
N THR A 230 2.04 -12.05 -2.47
CA THR A 230 1.26 -12.37 -3.67
C THR A 230 1.66 -11.51 -4.86
N LEU A 231 1.93 -10.21 -4.64
CA LEU A 231 2.44 -9.32 -5.69
C LEU A 231 3.76 -9.85 -6.23
N LEU A 232 4.71 -10.11 -5.33
CA LEU A 232 6.04 -10.60 -5.72
C LEU A 232 5.98 -11.97 -6.40
N LYS A 233 5.10 -12.88 -5.95
CA LYS A 233 4.85 -14.17 -6.62
C LYS A 233 4.33 -13.98 -8.04
N ASN A 234 3.41 -13.04 -8.25
CA ASN A 234 2.87 -12.75 -9.58
C ASN A 234 3.96 -12.21 -10.52
N VAL A 235 4.76 -11.24 -10.06
CA VAL A 235 5.90 -10.69 -10.81
C VAL A 235 6.87 -11.80 -11.20
N ASN A 236 7.26 -12.66 -10.24
CA ASN A 236 8.20 -13.74 -10.51
C ASN A 236 7.63 -14.81 -11.45
N SER A 237 6.35 -15.14 -11.30
CA SER A 237 5.67 -16.10 -12.18
C SER A 237 5.61 -15.61 -13.63
N GLN A 238 5.31 -14.33 -13.84
CA GLN A 238 5.30 -13.74 -15.18
C GLN A 238 6.71 -13.70 -15.80
N LEU A 239 7.74 -13.35 -15.02
CA LEU A 239 9.14 -13.42 -15.45
C LEU A 239 9.51 -14.83 -15.92
N MET A 240 9.31 -15.83 -15.06
CA MET A 240 9.69 -17.22 -15.33
C MET A 240 8.90 -17.81 -16.51
N LYS A 241 7.64 -17.38 -16.71
CA LYS A 241 6.82 -17.81 -17.86
C LYS A 241 7.47 -17.43 -19.20
N LEU A 242 8.06 -16.24 -19.30
CA LEU A 242 8.77 -15.82 -20.51
C LEU A 242 10.17 -16.42 -20.57
N TYR A 243 10.90 -16.42 -19.45
CA TYR A 243 12.28 -16.89 -19.38
C TYR A 243 12.41 -18.39 -19.69
N ASN A 244 11.50 -19.23 -19.19
CA ASN A 244 11.48 -20.66 -19.46
C ASN A 244 11.31 -20.98 -20.95
N ARG A 245 10.68 -20.07 -21.72
CA ARG A 245 10.52 -20.19 -23.17
C ARG A 245 11.64 -19.50 -23.95
N LYS A 246 12.59 -18.88 -23.26
CA LYS A 246 13.61 -17.98 -23.82
C LYS A 246 13.03 -16.93 -24.77
N ALA A 247 11.80 -16.49 -24.50
CA ALA A 247 11.09 -15.54 -25.35
C ALA A 247 11.68 -14.14 -25.14
N HIS A 248 12.06 -13.47 -26.23
CA HIS A 248 12.54 -12.08 -26.23
C HIS A 248 13.76 -11.77 -25.33
N THR A 249 14.51 -12.79 -24.89
CA THR A 249 15.71 -12.61 -24.05
C THR A 249 16.84 -11.91 -24.82
N HIS A 250 16.93 -12.15 -26.14
CA HIS A 250 17.96 -11.55 -27.00
C HIS A 250 17.97 -10.02 -26.98
N HIS A 251 16.83 -9.35 -26.78
CA HIS A 251 16.77 -7.89 -26.66
C HIS A 251 17.58 -7.37 -25.46
N TYR A 252 17.73 -8.17 -24.41
CA TYR A 252 18.50 -7.81 -23.22
C TYR A 252 19.95 -8.28 -23.33
N LEU A 253 20.19 -9.49 -23.85
CA LEU A 253 21.54 -10.05 -24.00
C LEU A 253 22.42 -9.31 -25.01
N GLN A 254 21.82 -8.55 -25.94
CA GLN A 254 22.55 -7.68 -26.85
C GLN A 254 23.11 -6.42 -26.17
N VAL A 255 22.62 -6.08 -24.98
CA VAL A 255 23.09 -4.90 -24.24
C VAL A 255 24.43 -5.24 -23.58
N PRO A 256 25.51 -4.46 -23.84
CA PRO A 256 26.81 -4.71 -23.22
C PRO A 256 26.72 -4.74 -21.69
N GLY A 257 27.26 -5.80 -21.09
CA GLY A 257 27.26 -6.00 -19.64
C GLY A 257 25.98 -6.59 -19.05
N PHE A 258 25.00 -6.98 -19.88
CA PHE A 258 23.84 -7.75 -19.43
C PHE A 258 23.95 -9.22 -19.86
N GLU A 259 24.11 -10.10 -18.88
CA GLU A 259 24.25 -11.55 -19.04
C GLU A 259 22.97 -12.30 -18.64
N ASP A 260 22.80 -13.53 -19.16
CA ASP A 260 21.62 -14.37 -18.90
C ASP A 260 21.43 -14.68 -17.41
N TYR A 261 22.54 -14.77 -16.66
CA TYR A 261 22.53 -14.99 -15.21
C TYR A 261 21.74 -13.91 -14.45
N PHE A 262 21.65 -12.67 -14.95
CA PHE A 262 20.91 -11.61 -14.26
C PHE A 262 19.41 -11.90 -14.13
N PHE A 263 18.82 -12.66 -15.06
CA PHE A 263 17.43 -13.10 -14.95
C PHE A 263 17.23 -14.10 -13.81
N GLN A 264 18.18 -15.02 -13.65
CA GLN A 264 18.16 -16.00 -12.56
C GLN A 264 18.38 -15.32 -11.20
N GLU A 265 19.38 -14.44 -11.11
CA GLU A 265 19.65 -13.65 -9.91
C GLU A 265 18.44 -12.77 -9.52
N CYS A 266 17.74 -12.22 -10.50
CA CYS A 266 16.50 -11.47 -10.28
C CYS A 266 15.40 -12.36 -9.66
N SER A 267 15.17 -13.53 -10.25
CA SER A 267 14.18 -14.49 -9.76
C SER A 267 14.51 -14.96 -8.33
N GLU A 268 15.79 -15.23 -8.04
CA GLU A 268 16.26 -15.62 -6.72
C GLU A 268 16.04 -14.50 -5.69
N THR A 269 16.41 -13.25 -6.02
CA THR A 269 16.20 -12.08 -5.15
C THR A 269 14.72 -11.90 -4.78
N ILE A 270 13.83 -11.99 -5.77
CA ILE A 270 12.38 -11.88 -5.54
C ILE A 270 11.87 -13.05 -4.69
N THR A 271 12.37 -14.27 -4.95
CA THR A 271 12.00 -15.47 -4.19
C THR A 271 12.44 -15.38 -2.73
N ASN A 272 13.62 -14.84 -2.46
CA ASN A 272 14.11 -14.62 -1.09
C ASN A 272 13.24 -13.61 -0.32
N SER A 273 12.79 -12.53 -0.98
CA SER A 273 11.83 -11.59 -0.38
C SER A 273 10.46 -12.25 -0.13
N ILE A 274 9.96 -13.07 -1.06
CA ILE A 274 8.74 -13.86 -0.87
C ILE A 274 8.85 -14.78 0.36
N GLN A 275 9.99 -15.45 0.50
CA GLN A 275 10.23 -16.34 1.63
C GLN A 275 10.28 -15.56 2.95
N SER A 276 10.94 -14.41 2.97
CA SER A 276 10.97 -13.53 4.14
C SER A 276 9.57 -13.12 4.62
N TYR A 277 8.63 -12.83 3.71
CA TYR A 277 7.23 -12.56 4.06
C TYR A 277 6.51 -13.81 4.61
N ARG A 278 6.78 -14.99 4.04
CA ARG A 278 6.20 -16.27 4.51
C ARG A 278 6.72 -16.70 5.87
N ASP A 279 7.99 -16.44 6.15
CA ASP A 279 8.59 -16.78 7.44
C ASP A 279 7.86 -16.05 8.55
N ILE A 280 7.57 -14.75 8.37
CA ILE A 280 6.75 -13.96 9.31
C ILE A 280 5.31 -14.48 9.39
N GLU A 281 4.70 -14.83 8.25
CA GLU A 281 3.35 -15.43 8.24
C GLU A 281 3.26 -16.68 9.13
N ASN A 282 4.36 -17.43 9.24
CA ASN A 282 4.46 -18.66 10.04
C ASN A 282 5.00 -18.44 11.46
N ILE A 283 5.41 -17.23 11.84
CA ILE A 283 5.83 -16.94 13.22
C ILE A 283 4.61 -17.12 14.12
N LYS A 284 4.61 -18.20 14.91
CA LYS A 284 3.67 -18.36 16.01
C LYS A 284 3.96 -17.28 17.06
N SER A 285 2.91 -16.67 17.61
CA SER A 285 3.05 -15.80 18.77
C SER A 285 3.69 -16.59 19.90
N ILE A 286 4.95 -16.29 20.20
CA ILE A 286 5.57 -16.73 21.44
C ILE A 286 4.97 -15.83 22.52
N ASP A 287 4.02 -16.35 23.28
CA ASP A 287 3.60 -15.72 24.52
C ASP A 287 4.79 -15.80 25.49
N ILE A 288 5.65 -14.78 25.45
CA ILE A 288 6.65 -14.60 26.49
C ILE A 288 5.86 -14.20 27.74
N PRO A 289 5.82 -15.04 28.80
CA PRO A 289 5.13 -14.68 30.02
C PRO A 289 5.75 -13.39 30.51
N ARG A 290 4.94 -12.33 30.63
CA ARG A 290 5.41 -11.12 31.30
C ARG A 290 5.80 -11.53 32.71
N LEU A 291 7.03 -11.21 33.11
CA LEU A 291 7.45 -11.33 34.50
C LEU A 291 6.43 -10.56 35.34
N THR A 292 5.62 -11.28 36.12
CA THR A 292 4.82 -10.69 37.17
C THR A 292 5.80 -10.13 38.19
N PRO A 293 5.63 -8.87 38.64
CA PRO A 293 6.46 -8.35 39.71
C PRO A 293 6.27 -9.26 40.93
N VAL A 294 7.35 -9.89 41.37
CA VAL A 294 7.37 -10.69 42.60
C VAL A 294 7.20 -9.71 43.76
N GLY A 295 5.99 -9.58 44.29
CA GLY A 295 5.76 -8.72 45.47
C GLY A 295 4.37 -8.10 45.66
N SER A 296 3.31 -8.54 44.97
CA SER A 296 1.94 -8.06 45.26
C SER A 296 1.13 -8.98 46.18
N ASP A 297 1.80 -9.76 47.03
CA ASP A 297 1.21 -10.45 48.18
C ASP A 297 1.79 -9.82 49.46
N ILE A 298 1.43 -8.56 49.70
CA ILE A 298 1.44 -8.02 51.06
C ILE A 298 -0.03 -7.70 51.35
N SER A 299 -0.67 -8.68 51.97
CA SER A 299 -1.93 -8.53 52.67
C SER A 299 -1.86 -7.34 53.64
N LEU A 300 -2.74 -6.38 53.45
CA LEU A 300 -3.24 -5.47 54.49
C LEU A 300 -4.76 -5.65 54.54
#